data_AF-A0A9D4N597-F1
#
_entry.id   AF-A0A9D4N597-F1
#
_cell.length_a   1.000
_cell.length_b   1.000
_cell.length_c   1.000
_cell.angle_alpha   90.00
_cell.angle_beta   90.00
_cell.angle_gamma   90.00
#
_symmetry.space_group_name_H-M   'P 1'
#
loop_
_entity.id
_entity.type
_entity.pdbx_description
1 polymer ?
#
loop_
_entity_poly.entity_id
_entity_poly.type
_entity_poly.pdbx_seq_one_letter_code
_entity_poly.pdbx_strand_id
1 'polypeptide(L)'
;MKTNKKSTPWITTKVKAALKKKARLYKKAKTSNNWSNYRKFQNECKKNIRQAEWEHVNKSSTKVSRQTTPNLSGHMLSRRSKITSALHLYAHLVTDSKSRAEILVNQFISVFTKDDNFL
;
A
#
# COMPACT_ATOMS: atom_id res chain seq x y z
N MET A 1 -31.67 -1.54 -6.67
CA MET A 1 -30.23 -1.59 -7.02
C MET A 1 -29.43 -2.24 -5.90
N LYS A 2 -28.96 -3.48 -6.07
CA LYS A 2 -28.03 -4.11 -5.10
C LYS A 2 -26.64 -3.51 -5.35
N THR A 3 -26.18 -2.64 -4.46
CA THR A 3 -24.78 -2.19 -4.50
C THR A 3 -23.92 -3.41 -4.21
N ASN A 4 -23.23 -3.93 -5.23
CA ASN A 4 -22.29 -5.02 -5.11
C ASN A 4 -21.05 -4.47 -4.38
N LYS A 5 -21.19 -4.27 -3.07
CA LYS A 5 -20.11 -3.81 -2.20
C LYS A 5 -19.06 -4.90 -2.31
N LYS A 6 -17.95 -4.62 -3.02
CA LYS A 6 -16.76 -5.46 -3.08
C LYS A 6 -16.41 -5.84 -1.64
N SER A 7 -16.87 -7.00 -1.21
CA SER A 7 -16.78 -7.42 0.17
C SER A 7 -15.35 -7.91 0.34
N THR A 8 -14.49 -7.08 0.91
CA THR A 8 -13.15 -7.48 1.29
C THR A 8 -13.25 -8.64 2.27
N PRO A 9 -12.85 -9.86 1.87
CA PRO A 9 -13.13 -11.08 2.63
C PRO A 9 -12.44 -11.11 4.01
N TRP A 10 -11.36 -10.33 4.19
CA TRP A 10 -10.65 -10.20 5.46
C TRP A 10 -11.25 -9.19 6.44
N ILE A 11 -12.23 -8.36 6.03
CA ILE A 11 -12.89 -7.40 6.93
C ILE A 11 -14.06 -8.08 7.64
N THR A 12 -13.73 -8.71 8.77
CA THR A 12 -14.70 -9.38 9.65
C THR A 12 -15.62 -8.38 10.36
N THR A 13 -16.73 -8.88 10.91
CA THR A 13 -17.66 -8.11 11.76
C THR A 13 -16.94 -7.47 12.94
N LYS A 14 -15.95 -8.16 13.54
CA LYS A 14 -15.11 -7.63 14.62
C LYS A 14 -14.32 -6.39 14.17
N VAL A 15 -13.70 -6.43 12.98
CA VAL A 15 -12.97 -5.28 12.42
C VAL A 15 -13.92 -4.12 12.14
N LYS A 16 -15.12 -4.38 11.60
CA LYS A 16 -16.14 -3.35 11.39
C LYS A 16 -16.59 -2.70 12.71
N ALA A 17 -16.80 -3.50 13.75
CA ALA A 17 -17.14 -3.00 15.08
C ALA A 17 -16.01 -2.14 15.67
N ALA A 18 -14.76 -2.55 15.52
CA ALA A 18 -13.60 -1.80 15.95
C ALA A 18 -13.49 -0.44 15.21
N LEU A 19 -13.71 -0.41 13.89
CA LEU A 19 -13.75 0.84 13.11
C LEU A 19 -14.85 1.79 13.58
N LYS A 20 -16.05 1.28 13.87
CA LYS A 20 -17.15 2.08 14.44
C LYS A 20 -16.77 2.65 15.83
N LYS A 21 -16.16 1.84 16.69
CA LYS A 21 -15.66 2.28 18.01
C LYS A 21 -14.59 3.35 17.88
N LYS A 22 -13.66 3.21 16.93
CA LYS A 22 -12.63 4.22 16.61
C LYS A 22 -13.29 5.55 16.19
N ALA A 23 -14.31 5.51 15.34
CA ALA A 23 -15.04 6.70 14.92
C ALA A 23 -15.76 7.39 16.10
N ARG A 24 -16.37 6.62 17.01
CA ARG A 24 -16.98 7.15 18.24
C ARG A 24 -15.94 7.83 19.14
N LEU A 25 -14.79 7.19 19.34
CA LEU A 25 -13.69 7.77 20.14
C LEU A 25 -13.10 9.02 19.50
N TYR A 26 -13.02 9.08 18.17
CA TYR A 26 -12.61 10.28 17.45
C TYR A 26 -13.57 11.45 17.72
N LYS A 27 -14.88 11.21 17.60
CA LYS A 27 -15.90 12.23 17.91
C LYS A 27 -15.78 12.72 19.34
N LYS A 28 -15.63 11.80 20.31
CA LYS A 28 -15.44 12.13 21.72
C LYS A 28 -14.15 12.93 21.97
N ALA A 29 -13.04 12.53 21.36
CA ALA A 29 -11.76 13.23 21.50
C ALA A 29 -11.82 14.64 20.90
N LYS A 30 -12.54 14.81 19.78
CA LYS A 30 -12.76 16.11 19.14
C LYS A 30 -13.53 17.07 20.04
N THR A 31 -14.53 16.58 20.78
CA THR A 31 -15.32 17.43 21.69
C THR A 31 -14.63 17.68 23.03
N SER A 32 -13.93 16.68 23.58
CA SER A 32 -13.30 16.78 24.91
C SER A 32 -11.84 17.20 24.88
N ASN A 33 -11.28 17.49 23.70
CA ASN A 33 -9.85 17.72 23.42
C ASN A 33 -8.87 16.69 24.03
N ASN A 34 -9.34 15.49 24.38
CA ASN A 34 -8.53 14.44 24.98
C ASN A 34 -8.31 13.30 23.99
N TRP A 35 -7.09 13.26 23.45
CA TRP A 35 -6.72 12.35 22.37
C TRP A 35 -6.09 11.04 22.84
N SER A 36 -5.79 10.89 24.13
CA SER A 36 -5.05 9.73 24.67
C SER A 36 -5.74 8.40 24.36
N ASN A 37 -7.03 8.30 24.70
CA ASN A 37 -7.86 7.11 24.48
C ASN A 37 -8.06 6.80 23.00
N TYR A 38 -8.24 7.85 22.18
CA TYR A 38 -8.35 7.68 20.74
C TYR A 38 -7.05 7.13 20.14
N ARG A 39 -5.89 7.72 20.48
CA ARG A 39 -4.58 7.29 19.95
C ARG A 39 -4.25 5.85 20.33
N LYS A 40 -4.47 5.48 21.60
CA LYS A 40 -4.31 4.09 22.07
C LYS A 40 -5.17 3.12 21.24
N PHE A 41 -6.47 3.40 21.15
CA PHE A 41 -7.39 2.54 20.41
C PHE A 41 -7.16 2.55 18.89
N GLN A 42 -6.66 3.66 18.32
CA GLN A 42 -6.28 3.75 16.91
C GLN A 42 -5.12 2.81 16.59
N ASN A 43 -4.13 2.72 17.48
CA ASN A 43 -2.99 1.82 17.31
C ASN A 43 -3.43 0.35 17.40
N GLU A 44 -4.30 0.01 18.36
CA GLU A 44 -4.92 -1.31 18.45
C GLU A 44 -5.72 -1.66 17.19
N CYS A 45 -6.55 -0.74 16.70
CA CYS A 45 -7.29 -0.93 15.44
C CYS A 45 -6.35 -1.21 14.27
N LYS A 46 -5.24 -0.47 14.15
CA LYS A 46 -4.25 -0.68 13.09
C LYS A 46 -3.63 -2.08 13.19
N LYS A 47 -3.27 -2.54 14.39
CA LYS A 47 -2.75 -3.89 14.63
C LYS A 47 -3.77 -4.95 14.24
N ASN A 48 -5.01 -4.82 14.68
CA ASN A 48 -6.08 -5.78 14.39
C ASN A 48 -6.41 -5.89 12.90
N ILE A 49 -6.40 -4.76 12.17
CA ILE A 49 -6.62 -4.77 10.71
C ILE A 49 -5.48 -5.49 10.00
N ARG A 50 -4.23 -5.19 10.36
CA ARG A 50 -3.05 -5.86 9.80
C ARG A 50 -3.05 -7.35 10.09
N GLN A 51 -3.41 -7.73 11.31
CA GLN A 51 -3.53 -9.13 11.71
C GLN A 51 -4.60 -9.86 10.89
N ALA A 52 -5.78 -9.28 10.73
CA ALA A 52 -6.86 -9.88 9.94
C ALA A 52 -6.49 -10.03 8.46
N GLU A 53 -5.78 -9.04 7.91
CA GLU A 53 -5.21 -9.10 6.56
C GLU A 53 -4.16 -10.23 6.46
N TRP A 54 -3.26 -10.32 7.42
CA TRP A 54 -2.20 -11.33 7.47
C TRP A 54 -2.76 -12.76 7.56
N GLU A 55 -3.74 -12.97 8.45
CA GLU A 55 -4.43 -14.25 8.56
C GLU A 55 -5.13 -14.66 7.27
N HIS A 56 -5.74 -13.70 6.57
CA HIS A 56 -6.37 -13.96 5.30
C HIS A 56 -5.36 -14.35 4.22
N VAL A 57 -4.26 -13.59 4.09
CA VAL A 57 -3.19 -13.88 3.12
C VAL A 57 -2.54 -15.24 3.40
N ASN A 58 -2.29 -15.56 4.67
CA ASN A 58 -1.75 -16.86 5.06
C ASN A 58 -2.72 -17.98 4.70
N LYS A 59 -4.00 -17.86 5.09
CA LYS A 59 -5.03 -18.86 4.74
C LYS A 59 -5.19 -19.05 3.24
N SER A 60 -5.14 -17.98 2.44
CA SER A 60 -5.20 -18.11 0.97
C SER A 60 -3.94 -18.75 0.41
N SER A 61 -2.76 -18.44 0.97
CA SER A 61 -1.48 -19.02 0.53
C SER A 61 -1.36 -20.50 0.86
N THR A 62 -1.85 -20.95 2.03
CA THR A 62 -1.89 -22.37 2.40
C THR A 62 -2.81 -23.19 1.49
N LYS A 63 -3.88 -22.58 0.94
CA LYS A 63 -4.75 -23.26 -0.05
C LYS A 63 -4.08 -23.44 -1.41
N VAL A 64 -3.17 -22.53 -1.79
CA VAL A 64 -2.47 -22.55 -3.07
C VAL A 64 -1.16 -23.34 -2.99
N SER A 65 -0.55 -23.42 -1.79
CA SER A 65 0.75 -24.06 -1.59
C SER A 65 0.65 -25.26 -0.67
N ARG A 66 0.50 -26.45 -1.27
CA ARG A 66 0.84 -27.73 -0.62
C ARG A 66 2.33 -28.07 -0.74
N GLN A 67 3.15 -27.22 -1.38
CA GLN A 67 4.53 -27.58 -1.75
C GLN A 67 5.61 -26.52 -1.50
N THR A 68 5.29 -25.32 -0.98
CA THR A 68 6.33 -24.32 -0.73
C THR A 68 5.96 -23.41 0.44
N THR A 69 6.87 -23.30 1.41
CA THR A 69 6.77 -22.37 2.54
C THR A 69 6.24 -21.01 2.10
N PRO A 70 5.31 -20.38 2.84
CA PRO A 70 4.70 -19.13 2.44
C PRO A 70 5.78 -18.05 2.28
N ASN A 71 6.12 -17.69 1.05
CA ASN A 71 7.15 -16.69 0.77
C ASN A 71 6.58 -15.28 1.02
N LEU A 72 6.54 -14.92 2.30
CA LEU A 72 6.05 -13.65 2.85
C LEU A 72 6.76 -12.43 2.25
N SER A 73 8.03 -12.59 1.85
CA SER A 73 8.81 -11.54 1.21
C SER A 73 8.18 -11.09 -0.12
N GLY A 74 7.67 -12.03 -0.92
CA GLY A 74 7.09 -11.75 -2.23
C GLY A 74 5.82 -10.88 -2.16
N HIS A 75 4.95 -11.10 -1.18
CA HIS A 75 3.74 -10.29 -1.00
C HIS A 75 4.04 -8.86 -0.51
N MET A 76 5.07 -8.69 0.33
CA MET A 76 5.51 -7.35 0.75
C MET A 76 6.22 -6.60 -0.38
N LEU A 77 7.02 -7.30 -1.19
CA LEU A 77 7.72 -6.74 -2.34
C LEU A 77 6.77 -6.36 -3.48
N SER A 78 5.72 -7.16 -3.74
CA SER A 78 4.72 -6.86 -4.78
C SER A 78 3.88 -5.61 -4.47
N ARG A 79 3.75 -5.24 -3.19
CA ARG A 79 3.13 -3.97 -2.78
C ARG A 79 4.05 -2.77 -2.98
N ARG A 80 5.37 -2.96 -2.89
CA ARG A 80 6.37 -1.89 -3.03
C ARG A 80 6.74 -1.62 -4.50
N SER A 81 6.65 -2.60 -5.40
CA SER A 81 7.08 -2.40 -6.80
C SER A 81 6.17 -1.46 -7.63
N LYS A 82 4.99 -1.09 -7.11
CA LYS A 82 4.06 -0.18 -7.80
C LYS A 82 4.36 1.31 -7.58
N ILE A 83 5.31 1.65 -6.70
CA ILE A 83 5.77 3.04 -6.51
C ILE A 83 6.96 3.26 -7.43
N THR A 84 6.71 3.22 -8.73
CA THR A 84 7.64 3.79 -9.69
C THR A 84 6.77 4.75 -10.48
N SER A 85 6.91 6.04 -10.20
CA SER A 85 6.20 7.12 -10.90
C SER A 85 6.16 6.81 -12.39
N ALA A 86 4.98 6.94 -12.99
CA ALA A 86 4.77 6.72 -14.41
C ALA A 86 5.75 7.62 -15.20
N LEU A 87 6.76 7.02 -15.82
CA LEU A 87 7.67 7.74 -16.69
C LEU A 87 6.98 7.92 -18.03
N HIS A 88 6.83 9.18 -18.42
CA HIS A 88 6.27 9.57 -19.71
C HIS A 88 7.39 10.07 -20.59
N LEU A 89 7.50 9.50 -21.79
CA LEU A 89 8.38 10.00 -22.85
C LEU A 89 7.48 10.43 -24.00
N TYR A 90 7.51 11.71 -24.37
CA TYR A 90 6.69 12.28 -25.46
C TYR A 90 5.21 11.83 -25.44
N ALA A 91 4.56 11.99 -24.28
CA ALA A 91 3.16 11.61 -24.03
C ALA A 91 2.84 10.09 -24.04
N HIS A 92 3.83 9.21 -24.19
CA HIS A 92 3.65 7.76 -24.07
C HIS A 92 4.10 7.26 -22.70
N LEU A 93 3.26 6.42 -22.08
CA LEU A 93 3.56 5.74 -20.82
C LEU A 93 4.53 4.59 -21.06
N VAL A 94 5.72 4.68 -20.48
CA VAL A 94 6.76 3.65 -20.62
C VAL A 94 6.65 2.68 -19.46
N THR A 95 6.21 1.46 -19.76
CA THR A 95 6.00 0.38 -18.77
C THR A 95 7.15 -0.61 -18.71
N ASP A 96 7.91 -0.75 -19.79
CA ASP A 96 9.03 -1.68 -19.91
C ASP A 96 10.24 -1.22 -19.06
N SER A 97 10.95 -2.17 -18.46
CA SER A 97 12.02 -1.88 -17.50
C SER A 97 13.28 -1.33 -18.16
N LYS A 98 13.62 -1.84 -19.35
CA LYS A 98 14.81 -1.43 -20.09
C LYS A 98 14.69 0.02 -20.56
N SER A 99 13.58 0.33 -21.23
CA SER A 99 13.25 1.67 -21.69
C SER A 99 13.18 2.70 -20.56
N ARG A 100 12.68 2.32 -19.37
CA ARG A 100 12.72 3.20 -18.18
C ARG A 100 14.13 3.53 -17.71
N ALA A 101 15.03 2.55 -17.73
CA ALA A 101 16.42 2.77 -17.34
C ALA A 101 17.12 3.75 -18.32
N GLU A 102 16.91 3.57 -19.62
CA GLU A 102 17.44 4.45 -20.67
C GLU A 102 16.95 5.90 -20.50
N ILE A 103 15.66 6.11 -20.21
CA ILE A 103 15.10 7.45 -19.99
C ILE A 103 15.71 8.12 -18.75
N LEU A 104 15.87 7.38 -17.65
CA LEU A 104 16.47 7.92 -16.43
C LEU A 104 17.94 8.29 -16.64
N VAL A 105 18.68 7.47 -17.39
CA VAL A 105 20.07 7.77 -17.77
C VAL A 105 20.13 9.02 -18.64
N ASN A 106 19.27 9.15 -19.65
CA ASN A 106 19.23 10.33 -20.52
C ASN A 106 18.86 11.60 -19.75
N GLN A 107 17.91 11.51 -18.81
CA GLN A 107 17.56 12.64 -17.94
C GLN A 107 18.74 13.03 -17.03
N PHE A 108 19.46 12.04 -16.49
CA PHE A 108 20.65 12.29 -15.67
C PHE A 108 21.75 12.99 -16.48
N ILE A 109 22.06 12.49 -17.67
CA ILE A 109 23.02 13.11 -18.60
C ILE A 109 22.59 14.55 -18.90
N SER A 110 21.36 14.77 -19.37
CA SER A 110 20.88 16.11 -19.73
C SER A 110 20.96 17.13 -18.58
N VAL A 111 20.78 16.71 -17.33
CA VAL A 111 20.82 17.62 -16.16
C VAL A 111 22.26 17.84 -15.66
N PHE A 112 23.11 16.82 -15.72
CA PHE A 112 24.40 16.81 -15.01
C PHE A 112 25.63 16.86 -15.91
N THR A 113 25.52 16.51 -17.19
CA THR A 113 26.60 16.71 -18.15
C THR A 113 26.22 17.91 -19.01
N LYS A 114 26.82 19.07 -18.71
CA LYS A 114 26.82 20.18 -19.66
C LYS A 114 27.68 19.75 -20.83
N ASP A 115 27.23 20.02 -22.05
CA ASP A 115 28.08 19.93 -23.22
C ASP A 115 29.22 20.93 -23.04
N ASP A 116 30.40 20.47 -22.61
CA ASP A 116 31.64 21.25 -22.60
C ASP A 116 32.15 21.43 -24.04
N ASN A 117 31.30 21.94 -24.93
CA ASN A 117 31.67 22.45 -26.23
C ASN A 117 31.68 23.98 -26.18
N PHE A 118 32.71 24.52 -25.52
CA PHE A 118 33.23 25.85 -25.84
C PHE A 118 34.55 25.66 -26.59
N LEU A 119 34.46 25.58 -27.92
CA LEU A 119 35.55 25.85 -28.86
C LEU A 119 35.12 27.01 -29.76
#